data_AF-A0A4V2MUI8-F1
#
_entry.id   AF-A0A4V2MUI8-F1
#
_cell.length_a   1.000
_cell.length_b   1.000
_cell.length_c   1.000
_cell.angle_alpha   90.00
_cell.angle_beta   90.00
_cell.angle_gamma   90.00
#
_symmetry.space_group_name_H-M   'P 1'
#
loop_
_entity.id
_entity.type
_entity.pdbx_description
1 polymer ?
#
loop_
_entity_poly.entity_id
_entity_poly.type
_entity_poly.pdbx_seq_one_letter_code
_entity_poly.pdbx_strand_id
1 'polypeptide(L)'
;MLLLVVASRAGATVIHRPLCDGPLLVGHYFSGSNVFCLSTELIHTEDQVVETISHELVHVAQDCAGGGIASDRYALLLSKEKPSVEAAEREAYALESDPEQVMALVRRHCYGSSAE
;
A
#
# COMPACT_ATOMS: atom_id res chain seq x y z
N MET A 1 -11.32 -4.29 -8.45
CA MET A 1 -10.70 -3.83 -9.71
C MET A 1 -10.24 -2.36 -9.70
N LEU A 2 -11.00 -1.42 -9.10
CA LEU A 2 -10.62 0.01 -9.03
C LEU A 2 -9.30 0.28 -8.26
N LEU A 3 -9.06 -0.44 -7.16
CA LEU A 3 -7.85 -0.26 -6.36
C LEU A 3 -6.55 -0.61 -7.12
N LEU A 4 -6.58 -1.66 -7.94
CA LEU A 4 -5.44 -2.00 -8.82
C LEU A 4 -5.13 -0.88 -9.80
N VAL A 5 -6.16 -0.21 -10.33
CA VAL A 5 -5.98 0.96 -11.20
C VAL A 5 -5.33 2.12 -10.42
N VAL A 6 -5.73 2.33 -9.17
CA VAL A 6 -5.13 3.36 -8.30
C VAL A 6 -3.65 3.05 -8.04
N ALA A 7 -3.32 1.79 -7.73
CA ALA A 7 -1.94 1.35 -7.57
C ALA A 7 -1.11 1.64 -8.83
N SER A 8 -1.58 1.22 -10.00
CA SER A 8 -0.89 1.49 -11.27
C SER A 8 -0.74 2.98 -11.57
N ARG A 9 -1.75 3.81 -11.26
CA ARG A 9 -1.66 5.26 -11.44
C ARG A 9 -0.68 5.92 -10.47
N ALA A 10 -0.47 5.35 -9.28
CA ALA A 10 0.60 5.72 -8.35
C ALA A 10 1.99 5.24 -8.79
N GLY A 11 2.08 4.61 -9.97
CA GLY A 11 3.32 4.09 -10.53
C GLY A 11 3.63 2.65 -10.14
N ALA A 12 2.79 2.02 -9.32
CA ALA A 12 3.03 0.66 -8.85
C ALA A 12 2.74 -0.39 -9.93
N THR A 13 3.71 -1.27 -10.18
CA THR A 13 3.51 -2.44 -11.04
C THR A 13 2.87 -3.56 -10.23
N VAL A 14 1.68 -4.01 -10.63
CA VAL A 14 0.99 -5.12 -9.96
C VAL A 14 1.42 -6.45 -10.60
N ILE A 15 1.93 -7.35 -9.78
CA ILE A 15 2.27 -8.72 -10.16
C ILE A 15 1.48 -9.72 -9.31
N HIS A 16 1.21 -10.88 -9.89
CA HIS A 16 0.62 -12.02 -9.19
C HIS A 16 1.65 -13.14 -9.13
N ARG A 17 1.86 -13.70 -7.93
CA ARG A 17 2.79 -14.81 -7.68
C ARG A 17 2.12 -15.81 -6.75
N PRO A 18 2.55 -17.08 -6.72
CA PRO A 18 2.12 -18.00 -5.66
C PRO A 18 2.36 -17.41 -4.27
N LEU A 19 3.56 -16.87 -4.02
CA LEU A 19 3.97 -16.24 -2.76
C LEU A 19 4.72 -14.93 -3.03
N CYS A 20 4.50 -13.92 -2.18
CA CYS A 20 5.00 -12.57 -2.43
C CYS A 20 6.35 -12.24 -1.79
N ASP A 21 6.65 -12.73 -0.59
CA ASP A 21 8.00 -12.66 0.01
C ASP A 21 8.16 -13.65 1.18
N GLY A 22 7.43 -14.77 1.10
CA GLY A 22 7.35 -15.75 2.18
C GLY A 22 6.00 -16.48 2.21
N PRO A 23 5.87 -17.55 3.01
CA PRO A 23 4.70 -18.43 2.99
C PRO A 23 3.44 -17.83 3.64
N LEU A 24 3.52 -16.65 4.27
CA LEU A 24 2.43 -16.06 5.05
C LEU A 24 1.94 -14.69 4.53
N LEU A 25 2.60 -14.14 3.51
CA LEU A 25 2.27 -12.81 3.00
C LEU A 25 1.27 -12.90 1.85
N VAL A 26 0.04 -12.47 2.13
CA VAL A 26 -1.05 -12.39 1.14
C VAL A 26 -0.80 -11.29 0.11
N GLY A 27 -0.10 -10.22 0.49
CA GLY A 27 0.40 -9.16 -0.37
C GLY A 27 1.74 -8.60 0.13
N HIS A 28 2.42 -7.83 -0.71
CA HIS A 28 3.58 -7.03 -0.31
C HIS A 28 3.87 -5.93 -1.33
N TYR A 29 4.01 -4.69 -0.85
CA TYR A 29 4.52 -3.55 -1.58
C TYR A 29 6.03 -3.36 -1.38
N PHE A 30 6.78 -3.54 -2.46
CA PHE A 30 8.21 -3.30 -2.50
C PHE A 30 8.52 -1.82 -2.79
N SER A 31 8.64 -1.00 -1.74
CA SER A 31 8.78 0.46 -1.86
C SER A 31 10.00 0.92 -2.69
N GLY A 32 11.06 0.11 -2.79
CA GLY A 32 12.24 0.44 -3.60
C GLY A 32 12.11 0.16 -5.11
N SER A 33 11.13 -0.66 -5.51
CA SER A 33 10.90 -1.04 -6.91
C SER A 33 9.51 -0.65 -7.40
N ASN A 34 8.68 -0.07 -6.53
CA ASN A 34 7.28 0.26 -6.77
C ASN A 34 6.52 -0.95 -7.36
N VAL A 35 6.70 -2.12 -6.74
CA VAL A 35 6.04 -3.37 -7.14
C VAL A 35 5.05 -3.78 -6.06
N PHE A 36 3.82 -4.02 -6.48
CA PHE A 36 2.78 -4.64 -5.66
C PHE A 36 2.73 -6.12 -6.03
N CYS A 37 2.94 -7.01 -5.07
CA CYS A 37 2.67 -8.44 -5.26
C CYS A 37 1.37 -8.88 -4.58
N LEU A 38 0.56 -9.69 -5.27
CA LEU A 38 -0.57 -10.43 -4.72
C LEU A 38 -0.33 -11.94 -4.76
N SER A 39 -0.54 -12.63 -3.63
CA SER A 39 -0.44 -14.08 -3.54
C SER A 39 -1.66 -14.77 -4.14
N THR A 40 -1.43 -15.67 -5.10
CA THR A 40 -2.48 -16.51 -5.68
C THR A 40 -2.77 -17.78 -4.88
N GLU A 41 -1.89 -18.16 -3.95
CA GLU A 41 -2.08 -19.35 -3.10
C GLU A 41 -2.78 -19.03 -1.79
N LEU A 42 -2.70 -17.80 -1.29
CA LEU A 42 -3.21 -17.41 0.02
C LEU A 42 -4.49 -16.58 -0.05
N ILE A 43 -4.79 -15.98 -1.20
CA ILE A 43 -6.02 -15.23 -1.42
C ILE A 43 -7.06 -16.11 -2.10
N HIS A 44 -8.22 -16.24 -1.48
CA HIS A 44 -9.30 -17.13 -1.91
C HIS A 44 -10.63 -16.42 -2.13
N THR A 45 -10.76 -15.17 -1.69
CA THR A 45 -12.00 -14.38 -1.84
C THR A 45 -11.70 -13.00 -2.40
N GLU A 46 -12.73 -12.37 -2.99
CA GLU A 46 -12.62 -10.98 -3.48
C GLU A 46 -12.41 -9.99 -2.33
N ASP A 47 -13.01 -10.24 -1.16
CA ASP A 47 -12.83 -9.38 0.02
C ASP A 47 -11.37 -9.38 0.48
N GLN A 48 -10.72 -10.55 0.51
CA GLN A 48 -9.29 -10.66 0.81
C GLN A 48 -8.43 -9.91 -0.21
N VAL A 49 -8.80 -9.94 -1.50
CA VAL A 49 -8.12 -9.13 -2.53
C VAL A 49 -8.26 -7.64 -2.20
N VAL A 50 -9.45 -7.18 -1.85
CA VAL A 50 -9.72 -5.76 -1.56
C VAL A 50 -8.97 -5.29 -0.33
N GLU A 51 -9.03 -6.03 0.77
CA GLU A 51 -8.30 -5.73 2.01
C GLU A 51 -6.79 -5.71 1.76
N THR A 52 -6.25 -6.74 1.11
CA THR A 52 -4.81 -6.82 0.79
C THR A 52 -4.37 -5.64 -0.07
N ILE A 53 -5.12 -5.29 -1.13
CA ILE A 53 -4.76 -4.13 -1.96
C ILE A 53 -4.87 -2.83 -1.18
N SER A 54 -5.87 -2.69 -0.32
CA SER A 54 -6.05 -1.48 0.49
C SER A 54 -4.91 -1.30 1.48
N HIS A 55 -4.49 -2.37 2.17
CA HIS A 55 -3.33 -2.38 3.06
C HIS A 55 -2.07 -1.87 2.33
N GLU A 56 -1.70 -2.54 1.24
CA GLU A 56 -0.47 -2.22 0.52
C GLU A 56 -0.55 -0.84 -0.19
N LEU A 57 -1.74 -0.35 -0.54
CA LEU A 57 -1.91 1.01 -1.04
C LEU A 57 -1.65 2.08 0.03
N VAL A 58 -1.82 1.76 1.31
CA VAL A 58 -1.37 2.65 2.40
C VAL A 58 0.14 2.79 2.33
N HIS A 59 0.87 1.70 2.15
CA HIS A 59 2.33 1.73 1.99
C HIS A 59 2.79 2.50 0.76
N VAL A 60 2.06 2.40 -0.36
CA VAL A 60 2.28 3.27 -1.53
C VAL A 60 2.11 4.75 -1.16
N ALA A 61 1.02 5.10 -0.45
CA ALA A 61 0.78 6.48 -0.05
C ALA A 61 1.83 6.99 0.95
N GLN A 62 2.26 6.16 1.90
CA GLN A 62 3.34 6.46 2.84
C GLN A 62 4.65 6.72 2.10
N ASP A 63 5.00 5.87 1.14
CA ASP A 63 6.18 6.03 0.29
C ASP A 63 6.15 7.36 -0.50
N CYS A 64 5.04 7.66 -1.16
CA CYS A 64 4.82 8.95 -1.84
C CYS A 64 4.89 10.16 -0.90
N ALA A 65 4.47 10.01 0.36
CA ALA A 65 4.57 11.06 1.38
C ALA A 65 6.01 11.27 1.92
N GLY A 66 7.00 10.59 1.33
CA GLY A 66 8.41 10.64 1.72
C GLY A 66 8.81 9.51 2.67
N GLY A 67 8.01 8.44 2.73
CA GLY A 67 8.00 7.43 3.78
C GLY A 67 8.57 6.06 3.42
N GLY A 68 9.32 5.91 2.32
CA GLY A 68 9.79 4.62 1.82
C GLY A 68 10.29 3.66 2.90
N ILE A 69 9.58 2.53 3.05
CA ILE A 69 9.68 1.54 4.13
C ILE A 69 11.11 0.97 4.28
N ALA A 70 11.88 0.92 3.20
CA ALA A 70 13.27 0.44 3.24
C ALA A 70 14.32 1.50 3.63
N SER A 71 13.94 2.77 3.84
CA SER A 71 14.89 3.90 3.80
C SER A 71 15.00 4.75 5.08
N ASP A 72 14.42 4.31 6.20
CA ASP A 72 14.35 5.05 7.48
C ASP A 72 13.67 6.44 7.44
N ARG A 73 13.25 6.88 6.27
CA ARG A 73 12.29 7.95 6.08
C ARG A 73 10.94 7.27 6.11
N TYR A 74 10.29 7.19 7.26
CA TYR A 74 8.92 6.69 7.35
C TYR A 74 7.98 7.89 7.44
N ALA A 75 6.91 7.88 6.65
CA ALA A 75 5.85 8.85 6.74
C ALA A 75 4.63 8.12 7.27
N LEU A 76 4.04 8.64 8.35
CA LEU A 76 2.71 8.25 8.79
C LEU A 76 1.73 9.26 8.21
N LEU A 77 0.63 8.76 7.66
CA LEU A 77 -0.33 9.57 6.91
C LEU A 77 -1.28 10.34 7.84
N LEU A 78 -1.66 9.70 8.95
CA LEU A 78 -2.64 10.22 9.90
C LEU A 78 -2.09 10.27 11.33
N SER A 79 -1.19 9.36 11.68
CA SER A 79 -0.61 9.27 13.03
C SER A 79 0.45 10.35 13.30
N LYS A 80 0.57 10.74 14.58
CA LYS A 80 1.63 11.62 15.11
C LYS A 80 2.73 10.86 15.86
N GLU A 81 2.66 9.53 15.84
CA GLU A 81 3.68 8.69 16.46
C GLU A 81 5.04 8.90 15.80
N LYS A 82 6.10 8.49 16.51
CA LYS A 82 7.43 8.45 15.90
C LYS A 82 7.38 7.43 14.75
N PRO A 83 7.75 7.82 13.52
CA PRO A 83 7.69 6.90 12.39
C PRO A 83 8.64 5.70 12.55
N SER A 84 8.12 4.52 12.23
CA SER A 84 8.84 3.23 12.21
C SER A 84 8.09 2.25 11.30
N VAL A 85 8.75 1.14 10.90
CA VAL A 85 8.08 0.03 10.19
C VAL A 85 6.82 -0.42 10.93
N GLU A 86 6.94 -0.69 12.23
CA GLU A 86 5.83 -1.17 13.04
C GLU A 86 4.67 -0.16 13.09
N ALA A 87 4.95 1.14 13.17
CA ALA A 87 3.92 2.17 13.15
C ALA A 87 3.24 2.28 11.78
N ALA A 88 4.00 2.12 10.69
CA ALA A 88 3.48 2.15 9.32
C ALA A 88 2.56 0.96 9.05
N GLU A 89 2.95 -0.24 9.48
CA GLU A 89 2.14 -1.48 9.43
C GLU A 89 0.85 -1.33 10.24
N ARG A 90 0.93 -0.83 11.49
CA ARG A 90 -0.26 -0.56 12.31
C ARG A 90 -1.22 0.41 11.63
N GLU A 91 -0.70 1.45 10.98
CA GLU A 91 -1.52 2.41 10.25
C GLU A 91 -2.17 1.76 9.00
N ALA A 92 -1.45 0.87 8.29
CA ALA A 92 -2.01 0.11 7.18
C ALA A 92 -3.15 -0.81 7.62
N TYR A 93 -2.97 -1.61 8.68
CA TYR A 93 -4.04 -2.44 9.26
C TYR A 93 -5.25 -1.61 9.74
N ALA A 94 -5.01 -0.41 10.27
CA ALA A 94 -6.10 0.46 10.71
C ALA A 94 -6.94 1.01 9.54
N LEU A 95 -6.37 1.07 8.33
CA LEU A 95 -6.96 1.71 7.15
C LEU A 95 -7.43 0.72 6.09
N GLU A 96 -6.96 -0.53 6.08
CA GLU A 96 -7.23 -1.51 5.01
C GLU A 96 -8.72 -1.83 4.81
N SER A 97 -9.52 -1.64 5.87
CA SER A 97 -10.99 -1.83 5.83
C SER A 97 -11.77 -0.63 5.28
N ASP A 98 -11.11 0.51 5.00
CA ASP A 98 -11.69 1.69 4.36
C ASP A 98 -10.98 2.02 3.02
N PRO A 99 -11.31 1.29 1.94
CA PRO A 99 -10.70 1.51 0.62
C PRO A 99 -10.91 2.93 0.08
N GLU A 100 -12.00 3.60 0.45
CA GLU A 100 -12.28 4.97 -0.01
C GLU A 100 -11.32 5.97 0.61
N GLN A 101 -11.08 5.86 1.92
CA GLN A 101 -10.09 6.67 2.61
C GLN A 101 -8.68 6.39 2.08
N VAL A 102 -8.31 5.13 1.85
CA VAL A 102 -7.02 4.75 1.27
C VAL A 102 -6.83 5.38 -0.12
N MET A 103 -7.84 5.30 -0.99
CA MET A 103 -7.78 5.95 -2.31
C MET A 103 -7.60 7.47 -2.19
N ALA A 104 -8.25 8.12 -1.22
CA ALA A 104 -8.11 9.55 -0.99
C ALA A 104 -6.69 9.92 -0.52
N LEU A 105 -6.08 9.10 0.33
CA LEU A 105 -4.70 9.26 0.78
C LEU A 105 -3.70 9.09 -0.36
N VAL A 106 -3.83 8.02 -1.17
CA VAL A 106 -2.99 7.82 -2.37
C VAL A 106 -3.10 9.03 -3.30
N ARG A 107 -4.31 9.53 -3.55
CA ARG A 107 -4.49 10.73 -4.40
C ARG A 107 -3.80 11.95 -3.83
N ARG A 108 -3.93 12.19 -2.53
CA ARG A 108 -3.31 13.33 -1.84
C ARG A 108 -1.80 13.30 -1.92
N HIS A 109 -1.19 12.14 -1.71
CA HIS A 109 0.25 12.02 -1.51
C HIS A 109 1.01 11.65 -2.80
N CYS A 110 0.44 10.82 -3.66
CA CYS A 110 1.11 10.37 -4.90
C CYS A 110 0.83 11.24 -6.12
N TYR A 111 -0.26 12.01 -6.13
CA TYR A 111 -0.66 12.80 -7.31
C TYR A 111 -0.58 14.32 -7.10
N GLY A 112 0.13 14.80 -6.06
CA GLY A 112 0.11 16.19 -5.59
C GLY A 112 -0.01 17.27 -6.67
N SER A 113 -1.02 18.14 -6.50
CA SER A 113 -1.25 19.43 -7.19
C SER A 113 -0.79 19.57 -8.65
N SER A 114 -1.24 18.70 -9.55
CA SER A 114 -1.19 18.99 -11.00
C SER A 114 -2.46 19.69 -11.50
N ALA A 115 -2.93 20.69 -10.75
CA ALA A 115 -4.07 21.54 -11.11
C ALA A 115 -3.88 22.96 -10.55
N GLU A 116 -2.92 23.69 -11.11
CA GLU A 116 -3.03 25.14 -11.33
C GLU A 116 -2.79 25.41 -12.82
#